data_AF-A0A2X3GUS9-F1
#
_entry.id   AF-A0A2X3GUS9-F1
#
_cell.length_a   1.000
_cell.length_b   1.000
_cell.length_c   1.000
_cell.angle_alpha   90.00
_cell.angle_beta   90.00
_cell.angle_gamma   90.00
#
_symmetry.space_group_name_H-M   'P 1'
#
loop_
_entity.id
_entity.type
_entity.pdbx_description
1 polymer ?
#
loop_
_entity_poly.entity_id
_entity_poly.type
_entity_poly.pdbx_seq_one_letter_code
_entity_poly.pdbx_strand_id
1 'polypeptide(L)'
;MRIFIVLLSFFVAIIGLVFQLNTQDIVLVNIFSVSSEDMDRFGYICSALMIVASFLYLFGKQNRYFRLIAVMIWGILAFVGFFAEPGYNSILFIRPVTCAVCIILALFIFIPSFKDGKSKS
;
A
#
# COMPACT_ATOMS: atom_id res chain seq x y z
N MET A 1 -13.02 9.88 6.26
CA MET A 1 -11.59 9.59 5.96
C MET A 1 -11.22 8.11 5.97
N ARG A 2 -11.53 7.28 6.98
CA ARG A 2 -11.08 5.86 6.97
C ARG A 2 -11.57 5.05 5.77
N ILE A 3 -12.86 5.11 5.46
CA ILE A 3 -13.45 4.44 4.28
C ILE A 3 -12.76 4.90 3.00
N PHE A 4 -12.47 6.20 2.88
CA PHE A 4 -11.75 6.75 1.74
C PHE A 4 -10.34 6.15 1.59
N ILE A 5 -9.55 6.06 2.68
CA ILE A 5 -8.21 5.44 2.64
C ILE A 5 -8.29 3.97 2.20
N VAL A 6 -9.27 3.23 2.75
CA VAL A 6 -9.51 1.82 2.40
C VAL A 6 -9.86 1.69 0.92
N LEU A 7 -10.81 2.50 0.43
CA LEU A 7 -11.23 2.48 -0.96
C LEU A 7 -10.07 2.86 -1.89
N LEU A 8 -9.30 3.90 -1.57
CA LEU A 8 -8.15 4.32 -2.36
C LEU A 8 -7.13 3.18 -2.52
N SER A 9 -6.70 2.58 -1.41
CA SER A 9 -5.76 1.45 -1.40
C SER A 9 -6.34 0.25 -2.17
N PHE A 10 -7.62 -0.08 -1.96
CA PHE A 10 -8.27 -1.20 -2.63
C PHE A 10 -8.41 -0.99 -4.14
N PHE A 11 -8.89 0.18 -4.58
CA PHE A 11 -9.04 0.49 -6.01
C PHE A 11 -7.70 0.43 -6.74
N VAL A 12 -6.66 1.04 -6.18
CA VAL A 12 -5.32 1.01 -6.78
C VAL A 12 -4.75 -0.42 -6.83
N ALA A 13 -5.00 -1.24 -5.80
CA ALA A 13 -4.59 -2.64 -5.81
C ALA A 13 -5.25 -3.43 -6.95
N ILE A 14 -6.56 -3.23 -7.16
CA ILE A 14 -7.32 -3.88 -8.24
C ILE A 14 -6.87 -3.37 -9.61
N ILE A 15 -6.74 -2.06 -9.81
CA ILE A 15 -6.28 -1.48 -11.08
C ILE A 15 -4.86 -1.97 -11.40
N GLY A 16 -3.96 -1.96 -10.41
CA GLY A 16 -2.59 -2.47 -10.59
C GLY A 16 -2.57 -3.95 -10.95
N LEU A 17 -3.42 -4.76 -10.31
CA LEU A 17 -3.52 -6.19 -10.61
C LEU A 17 -4.07 -6.44 -12.02
N VAL A 18 -5.10 -5.72 -12.44
CA VAL A 18 -5.65 -5.80 -13.80
C VAL A 18 -4.63 -5.35 -14.84
N PHE A 19 -3.91 -4.25 -14.59
CA PHE A 19 -2.89 -3.76 -15.51
C PHE A 19 -1.75 -4.74 -15.67
N GLN A 20 -1.35 -5.39 -14.58
CA GLN A 20 -0.28 -6.37 -14.58
C GLN A 20 -0.68 -7.67 -15.30
N LEU A 21 -1.92 -8.14 -15.15
CA LEU A 21 -2.43 -9.27 -15.91
C LEU A 21 -2.51 -9.01 -17.43
N ASN A 22 -2.71 -7.74 -17.83
CA ASN A 22 -2.86 -7.35 -19.23
C ASN A 22 -1.54 -6.92 -19.89
N THR A 23 -0.47 -6.69 -19.13
CA THR A 23 0.78 -6.16 -19.68
C THR A 23 1.92 -7.16 -19.48
N GLN A 24 2.28 -7.88 -20.54
CA GLN A 24 3.34 -8.90 -20.50
C GLN A 24 4.74 -8.39 -20.90
N ASP A 25 4.85 -7.21 -21.53
CA ASP A 25 6.09 -6.78 -22.21
C ASP A 25 6.56 -5.35 -21.87
N ILE A 26 6.51 -4.94 -20.60
CA ILE A 26 7.15 -3.66 -20.23
C ILE A 26 8.61 -3.95 -19.88
N VAL A 27 9.55 -3.26 -20.53
CA VAL A 27 10.98 -3.29 -20.16
C VAL A 27 11.11 -2.82 -18.71
N LEU A 28 11.33 -3.77 -17.79
CA LEU A 28 11.49 -3.51 -16.36
C LEU A 28 12.92 -3.00 -16.09
N VAL A 29 13.12 -1.69 -16.12
CA VAL A 29 14.36 -1.10 -15.61
C VAL A 29 14.17 -0.80 -14.13
N ASN A 30 14.89 -1.53 -13.27
CA ASN A 30 14.90 -1.34 -11.83
C ASN A 30 16.33 -1.05 -11.32
N ILE A 31 16.43 -0.30 -10.22
CA ILE A 31 17.68 0.11 -9.57
C ILE A 31 18.56 -1.10 -9.18
N PHE A 32 17.92 -2.21 -8.79
CA PHE A 32 18.61 -3.42 -8.31
C PHE A 32 18.79 -4.52 -9.35
N SER A 33 18.49 -4.26 -10.64
CA SER A 33 18.67 -5.26 -11.71
C SER A 33 17.96 -6.60 -11.44
N VAL A 34 16.84 -6.55 -10.69
CA VAL A 34 16.05 -7.73 -10.33
C VAL A 34 15.48 -8.37 -11.60
N SER A 35 15.39 -9.70 -11.62
CA SER A 35 14.84 -10.43 -12.76
C SER A 35 13.39 -9.98 -13.06
N SER A 36 13.00 -9.99 -14.32
CA SER A 36 11.63 -9.64 -14.73
C SER A 36 10.58 -10.56 -14.10
N GLU A 37 10.90 -11.83 -13.92
CA GLU A 37 10.02 -12.82 -13.26
C GLU A 37 9.78 -12.49 -11.78
N ASP A 38 10.83 -12.12 -11.05
CA ASP A 38 10.71 -11.79 -9.63
C ASP A 38 9.96 -10.48 -9.41
N MET A 39 10.12 -9.52 -10.32
CA MET A 39 9.37 -8.26 -10.29
C MET A 39 7.89 -8.45 -10.59
N ASP A 40 7.54 -9.36 -11.52
CA ASP A 40 6.15 -9.71 -11.78
C ASP A 40 5.52 -10.39 -10.55
N ARG A 41 6.20 -11.39 -9.97
CA ARG A 41 5.76 -12.00 -8.69
C ARG A 41 5.59 -10.97 -7.59
N PHE A 42 6.52 -10.02 -7.48
CA PHE A 42 6.42 -8.94 -6.50
C PHE A 42 5.19 -8.07 -6.70
N GLY A 43 4.84 -7.73 -7.95
CA GLY A 43 3.63 -6.95 -8.24
C GLY A 43 2.33 -7.64 -7.80
N TYR A 44 2.21 -8.96 -7.97
CA TYR A 44 1.07 -9.73 -7.45
C TYR A 44 1.01 -9.72 -5.93
N ILE A 45 2.15 -9.93 -5.27
CA ILE A 45 2.26 -9.88 -3.81
C ILE A 45 1.90 -8.49 -3.29
N CYS A 46 2.36 -7.44 -3.96
CA CYS A 46 2.06 -6.05 -3.61
C CYS A 46 0.55 -5.78 -3.65
N SER A 47 -0.11 -6.09 -4.77
CA SER A 47 -1.57 -5.95 -4.89
C SER A 47 -2.34 -6.78 -3.85
N ALA A 48 -1.94 -8.02 -3.59
CA ALA A 48 -2.58 -8.86 -2.58
C ALA A 48 -2.46 -8.27 -1.16
N LEU A 49 -1.26 -7.83 -0.78
CA LEU A 49 -1.01 -7.24 0.54
C LEU A 49 -1.70 -5.87 0.69
N MET A 50 -1.81 -5.06 -0.36
CA MET A 50 -2.60 -3.83 -0.33
C MET A 50 -4.08 -4.11 -0.04
N ILE A 51 -4.66 -5.18 -0.62
CA ILE A 51 -6.04 -5.60 -0.35
C ILE A 51 -6.18 -6.04 1.11
N VAL A 52 -5.26 -6.86 1.62
CA VAL A 52 -5.26 -7.29 3.03
C VAL A 52 -5.14 -6.10 3.97
N ALA A 53 -4.25 -5.15 3.69
CA ALA A 53 -4.10 -3.91 4.46
C ALA A 53 -5.38 -3.08 4.49
N SER A 54 -6.09 -2.98 3.35
CA SER A 54 -7.40 -2.31 3.26
C SER A 54 -8.43 -2.95 4.20
N PHE A 55 -8.54 -4.28 4.21
CA PHE A 55 -9.46 -4.98 5.12
C PHE A 55 -9.06 -4.80 6.59
N LEU A 56 -7.78 -4.97 6.93
CA LEU A 56 -7.27 -4.76 8.28
C LEU A 56 -7.54 -3.34 8.79
N TYR A 57 -7.34 -2.33 7.94
CA TYR A 57 -7.60 -0.94 8.31
C TYR A 57 -9.10 -0.66 8.52
N LEU A 58 -9.97 -1.31 7.74
CA LEU A 58 -11.42 -1.23 7.90
C LEU A 58 -11.90 -1.83 9.22
N PHE A 59 -11.48 -3.06 9.54
CA PHE A 59 -11.78 -3.74 10.82
C PHE A 59 -11.11 -3.07 12.02
N GLY A 60 -10.08 -2.28 11.76
CA GLY A 60 -9.40 -1.43 12.72
C GLY A 60 -10.26 -0.39 13.45
N LYS A 61 -11.55 -0.24 13.09
CA LYS A 61 -12.53 0.51 13.90
C LYS A 61 -12.64 -0.06 15.32
N GLN A 62 -12.66 -1.37 15.45
CA GLN A 62 -12.87 -2.05 16.73
C GLN A 62 -11.55 -2.30 17.48
N ASN A 63 -10.43 -2.46 16.76
CA ASN A 63 -9.15 -2.79 17.36
C ASN A 63 -8.01 -1.91 16.80
N ARG A 64 -7.28 -1.22 17.68
CA ARG A 64 -6.16 -0.35 17.33
C ARG A 64 -4.99 -1.13 16.70
N TYR A 65 -4.77 -2.38 17.10
CA TYR A 65 -3.68 -3.21 16.57
C TYR A 65 -3.85 -3.48 15.08
N PHE A 66 -5.07 -3.75 14.59
CA PHE A 66 -5.30 -3.97 13.15
C PHE A 66 -4.97 -2.74 12.31
N ARG A 67 -5.25 -1.53 12.82
CA ARG A 67 -4.85 -0.29 12.13
C ARG A 67 -3.34 -0.12 12.07
N LEU A 68 -2.63 -0.42 13.16
CA LEU A 68 -1.17 -0.35 13.18
C LEU A 68 -0.55 -1.34 12.20
N ILE A 69 -1.04 -2.59 12.18
CA ILE A 69 -0.56 -3.62 11.24
C ILE A 69 -0.83 -3.19 9.80
N ALA A 70 -2.01 -2.65 9.49
CA ALA A 70 -2.30 -2.15 8.14
C ALA A 70 -1.33 -1.03 7.72
N VAL A 71 -1.03 -0.07 8.62
CA VAL A 71 -0.06 1.00 8.36
C VAL A 71 1.36 0.44 8.18
N MET A 72 1.75 -0.57 8.96
CA MET A 72 3.04 -1.26 8.79
C MET A 72 3.12 -1.98 7.44
N ILE A 73 2.06 -2.67 7.02
CA ILE A 73 2.00 -3.33 5.70
C ILE A 73 2.15 -2.29 4.60
N TRP A 74 1.39 -1.19 4.63
CA TRP A 74 1.59 -0.10 3.67
C TRP A 74 3.00 0.48 3.71
N GLY A 75 3.62 0.59 4.90
CA GLY A 75 5.00 1.08 5.04
C GLY A 75 6.02 0.18 4.35
N ILE A 76 5.92 -1.13 4.58
CA ILE A 76 6.80 -2.12 3.93
C ILE A 76 6.55 -2.11 2.42
N LEU A 77 5.30 -2.07 1.98
CA LEU A 77 4.96 -2.04 0.55
C LEU A 77 5.41 -0.75 -0.13
N ALA A 78 5.27 0.41 0.51
CA ALA A 78 5.76 1.67 -0.01
C ALA A 78 7.28 1.64 -0.17
N PHE A 79 7.99 1.13 0.85
CA PHE A 79 9.44 1.02 0.84
C PHE A 79 9.91 0.04 -0.24
N VAL A 80 9.47 -1.22 -0.17
CA VAL A 80 9.92 -2.26 -1.09
C VAL A 80 9.40 -1.99 -2.51
N GLY A 81 8.16 -1.55 -2.68
CA GLY A 81 7.59 -1.18 -3.97
C GLY A 81 8.38 -0.05 -4.64
N PHE A 82 8.82 0.97 -3.91
CA PHE A 82 9.65 2.02 -4.51
C PHE A 82 10.94 1.49 -5.17
N PHE A 83 11.46 0.36 -4.70
CA PHE A 83 12.69 -0.27 -5.17
C PHE A 83 12.50 -1.52 -6.01
N ALA A 84 11.30 -2.11 -6.06
CA ALA A 84 11.06 -3.42 -6.67
C ALA A 84 9.94 -3.41 -7.71
N GLU A 85 9.12 -2.36 -7.77
CA GLU A 85 7.99 -2.29 -8.69
C GLU A 85 8.45 -2.23 -10.17
N PRO A 86 7.77 -2.94 -11.09
CA PRO A 86 7.99 -2.87 -12.53
C PRO A 86 7.93 -1.45 -13.12
N GLY A 87 9.08 -0.78 -13.21
CA GLY A 87 9.31 0.41 -14.04
C GLY A 87 8.65 1.71 -13.54
N TYR A 88 9.47 2.72 -13.28
CA TYR A 88 9.06 4.10 -12.95
C TYR A 88 8.16 4.75 -14.01
N ASN A 89 8.16 4.24 -15.25
CA ASN A 89 7.33 4.73 -16.36
C ASN A 89 5.97 4.01 -16.47
N SER A 90 5.68 3.02 -15.63
CA SER A 90 4.42 2.27 -15.69
C SER A 90 3.41 2.80 -14.67
N ILE A 91 2.12 2.63 -14.98
CA ILE A 91 1.02 2.91 -14.05
C ILE A 91 1.15 2.10 -12.75
N LEU A 92 1.92 1.00 -12.75
CA LEU A 92 2.15 0.17 -11.58
C LEU A 92 2.92 0.91 -10.47
N PHE A 93 3.74 1.91 -10.82
CA PHE A 93 4.42 2.77 -9.84
C PHE A 93 3.46 3.57 -8.94
N ILE A 94 2.17 3.66 -9.30
CA ILE A 94 1.17 4.31 -8.45
C ILE A 94 0.89 3.52 -7.16
N ARG A 95 1.20 2.22 -7.10
CA ARG A 95 0.98 1.36 -5.91
C ARG A 95 1.82 1.81 -4.70
N PRO A 96 3.15 1.94 -4.78
CA PRO A 96 3.96 2.41 -3.65
C PRO A 96 3.64 3.86 -3.26
N VAL A 97 3.34 4.72 -4.25
CA VAL A 97 2.89 6.11 -4.00
C VAL A 97 1.57 6.12 -3.22
N THR A 98 0.62 5.27 -3.61
CA THR A 98 -0.67 5.16 -2.93
C THR A 98 -0.50 4.63 -1.51
N CYS A 99 0.39 3.65 -1.30
CA CYS A 99 0.73 3.18 0.04
C CYS A 99 1.28 4.33 0.91
N ALA A 100 2.19 5.15 0.38
CA ALA A 100 2.70 6.33 1.10
C ALA A 100 1.60 7.34 1.45
N VAL A 101 0.69 7.63 0.50
CA VAL A 101 -0.48 8.51 0.75
C VAL A 101 -1.39 7.92 1.83
N CYS A 102 -1.68 6.62 1.78
CA CYS A 102 -2.49 5.94 2.79
C CYS A 102 -1.85 6.01 4.19
N ILE A 103 -0.53 5.89 4.30
CA ILE A 103 0.20 6.08 5.57
C ILE A 103 0.04 7.50 6.08
N ILE A 104 0.30 8.51 5.24
CA ILE A 104 0.18 9.93 5.63
C ILE A 104 -1.24 10.22 6.14
N LEU A 105 -2.25 9.83 5.37
CA LEU A 105 -3.65 10.01 5.76
C LEU A 105 -4.02 9.24 7.04
N ALA A 106 -3.48 8.02 7.22
CA ALA A 106 -3.70 7.25 8.43
C ALA A 106 -3.05 7.92 9.65
N LEU A 107 -1.82 8.45 9.52
CA LEU A 107 -1.12 9.17 10.58
C LEU A 107 -1.89 10.43 11.00
N PHE A 108 -2.44 11.19 10.07
CA PHE A 108 -3.30 12.35 10.39
C PHE A 108 -4.56 11.97 11.18
N ILE A 109 -5.08 10.76 11.02
CA ILE A 109 -6.21 10.25 11.83
C ILE A 109 -5.72 9.75 13.20
N PHE A 110 -4.49 9.25 13.28
CA PHE A 110 -3.91 8.72 14.52
C PHE A 110 -3.42 9.80 15.47
N ILE A 111 -2.77 10.86 14.98
CA ILE A 111 -2.17 11.93 15.79
C ILE A 111 -3.16 12.65 16.72
N PRO A 112 -4.36 13.08 16.28
CA PRO A 112 -5.32 13.72 17.20
C PRO A 112 -5.81 12.77 18.30
N SER A 113 -5.92 11.47 18.02
CA SER A 113 -6.32 10.46 19.02
C SER A 113 -5.30 10.26 20.15
N PHE A 114 -4.04 10.72 20.00
CA PHE A 114 -3.04 10.71 21.09
C PHE A 114 -3.19 11.91 22.03
N LYS A 115 -3.73 13.04 21.55
CA LYS A 115 -3.91 14.26 22.36
C LYS A 115 -4.98 14.09 23.43
N ASP A 116 -6.05 13.35 23.11
CA ASP A 116 -7.17 13.13 24.04
C ASP A 116 -6.85 12.12 25.16
N GLY A 117 -5.78 11.33 25.01
CA GLY A 117 -5.35 10.35 26.02
C GLY A 117 -4.62 10.94 27.23
N LYS A 118 -4.30 12.24 27.23
CA LYS A 118 -3.62 12.92 28.35
C LYS A 118 -4.54 13.75 29.25
N SER A 119 -5.86 13.71 29.04
CA SER A 119 -6.84 14.48 29.83
C SER A 119 -7.60 13.65 30.87
N LYS A 120 -7.20 12.39 31.10
CA LYS A 120 -7.76 11.54 32.16
C LYS A 120 -6.65 10.71 32.79
N SER A 121 -5.85 11.37 33.61
CA SER A 121 -5.11 10.76 34.71
C SER A 121 -5.23 11.65 35.92
#